data_AF-A0A1G1N2X3-F1
#
_entry.id   AF-A0A1G1N2X3-F1
#
_cell.length_a   1.000
_cell.length_b   1.000
_cell.length_c   1.000
_cell.angle_alpha   90.00
_cell.angle_beta   90.00
_cell.angle_gamma   90.00
#
_symmetry.space_group_name_H-M   'P 1'
#
loop_
_entity.id
_entity.type
_entity.pdbx_description
1 polymer ?
#
loop_
_entity_poly.entity_id
_entity_poly.type
_entity_poly.pdbx_seq_one_letter_code
_entity_poly.pdbx_strand_id
1 'polypeptide(L)'
;MNFSKKELERYSRQLILPELGEAGQKKLKQAKVLVVGAGGLGSPSAIYLAAAGVGTLGVIDADKVELSNLHRQVLHTTQDLKKFKAANAKEKLKALNPHVKVVAYKERFGAANAAKLLKEYDLIIDGTDNFPTRYVINDACVLAKKPFVFGGILRFEGQVSVFGLPGGPCYRCFFEEPPKADEVPSCAEAGVLGILPGIIGLLQSNEAVKLLCGIGSPLKGRLLIFDALNTHFREVTLKKNPQCAVCGRNPTIKKVEAVELPVACVLQPQSAGIPEITARELKNLMKKQPTGFYIFDVREKPEWDEGHIKGAVLKPMSILQQTYHEIPKDKPVYLHCGGGGRSSRAVQFLQSRGYSNVYNLKGGFRAWTAQS
;
A
#
# COMPACT_ATOMS: atom_id res chain seq x y z
N MET A 1 -34.75 2.92 -15.77
CA MET A 1 -33.60 3.54 -16.46
C MET A 1 -33.31 2.73 -17.71
N ASN A 2 -33.25 3.39 -18.87
CA ASN A 2 -32.93 2.75 -20.15
C ASN A 2 -31.49 3.10 -20.58
N PHE A 3 -30.91 2.28 -21.45
CA PHE A 3 -29.62 2.54 -22.07
C PHE A 3 -29.81 3.32 -23.37
N SER A 4 -28.93 4.29 -23.62
CA SER A 4 -28.81 4.89 -24.95
C SER A 4 -28.23 3.88 -25.96
N LYS A 5 -28.39 4.13 -27.26
CA LYS A 5 -27.77 3.29 -28.32
C LYS A 5 -26.26 3.13 -28.12
N LYS A 6 -25.56 4.21 -27.75
CA LYS A 6 -24.12 4.21 -27.47
C LYS A 6 -23.75 3.35 -26.26
N GLU A 7 -24.58 3.34 -25.22
CA GLU A 7 -24.37 2.46 -24.06
C GLU A 7 -24.62 0.99 -24.40
N LEU A 8 -25.66 0.69 -25.20
CA LEU A 8 -25.92 -0.67 -25.68
C LEU A 8 -24.76 -1.22 -26.51
N GLU A 9 -24.21 -0.40 -27.41
CA GLU A 9 -23.03 -0.75 -28.20
C GLU A 9 -21.81 -1.01 -27.30
N ARG A 10 -21.51 -0.05 -26.41
CA ARG A 10 -20.35 -0.13 -25.50
C ARG A 10 -20.39 -1.34 -24.58
N TYR A 11 -21.55 -1.64 -24.00
CA TYR A 11 -21.71 -2.74 -23.05
C TYR A 11 -22.21 -4.04 -23.70
N SER A 12 -22.31 -4.10 -25.03
CA SER A 12 -22.86 -5.26 -25.77
C SER A 12 -22.28 -6.60 -25.31
N ARG A 13 -20.96 -6.67 -25.08
CA ARG A 13 -20.29 -7.91 -24.63
C ARG A 13 -20.59 -8.29 -23.17
N GLN A 14 -20.95 -7.33 -22.33
CA GLN A 14 -21.42 -7.58 -20.96
C GLN A 14 -22.91 -7.97 -20.95
N LEU A 15 -23.72 -7.34 -21.81
CA LEU A 15 -25.16 -7.55 -21.90
C LEU A 15 -25.56 -8.97 -22.35
N ILE A 16 -24.69 -9.66 -23.10
CA ILE A 16 -24.95 -11.03 -23.55
C ILE A 16 -24.65 -12.11 -22.49
N LEU A 17 -23.96 -11.75 -21.40
CA LEU A 17 -23.62 -12.71 -20.35
C LEU A 17 -24.88 -13.10 -19.55
N PRO A 18 -25.25 -14.38 -19.45
CA PRO A 18 -26.46 -14.81 -18.76
C PRO A 18 -26.54 -14.36 -17.30
N GLU A 19 -25.41 -14.39 -16.58
CA GLU A 19 -25.34 -14.04 -15.17
C GLU A 19 -25.44 -12.53 -14.93
N LEU A 20 -24.96 -11.72 -15.88
CA LEU A 20 -24.96 -10.26 -15.77
C LEU A 20 -26.16 -9.66 -16.49
N GLY A 21 -26.22 -9.82 -17.81
CA GLY A 21 -27.31 -9.36 -18.66
C GLY A 21 -27.63 -7.86 -18.54
N GLU A 22 -28.79 -7.49 -19.06
CA GLU A 22 -29.30 -6.12 -18.94
C GLU A 22 -29.60 -5.73 -17.49
N ALA A 23 -30.06 -6.69 -16.67
CA ALA A 23 -30.38 -6.46 -15.26
C ALA A 23 -29.14 -6.07 -14.44
N GLY A 24 -28.04 -6.81 -14.58
CA GLY A 24 -26.77 -6.52 -13.93
C GLY A 24 -26.16 -5.22 -14.44
N GLN A 25 -26.19 -4.97 -15.76
CA GLN A 25 -25.71 -3.70 -16.30
C GLN A 25 -26.50 -2.49 -15.75
N LYS A 26 -27.81 -2.64 -15.52
CA LYS A 26 -28.64 -1.59 -14.88
C LYS A 26 -28.22 -1.34 -13.43
N LYS A 27 -27.89 -2.41 -12.69
CA LYS A 27 -27.35 -2.29 -11.32
C LYS A 27 -26.00 -1.56 -11.32
N LEU A 28 -25.08 -1.90 -12.22
CA LEU A 28 -23.81 -1.17 -12.38
C LEU A 28 -24.06 0.32 -12.66
N LYS A 29 -24.95 0.64 -13.62
CA LYS A 29 -25.28 2.02 -13.98
C LYS A 29 -25.90 2.83 -12.82
N GLN A 30 -26.54 2.18 -11.85
CA GLN A 30 -27.12 2.84 -10.67
C GLN A 30 -26.12 2.95 -9.51
N ALA A 31 -25.13 2.06 -9.47
CA ALA A 31 -24.18 1.96 -8.39
C ALA A 31 -23.24 3.17 -8.30
N LYS A 32 -22.85 3.46 -7.06
CA LYS A 32 -21.84 4.45 -6.70
C LYS A 32 -20.70 3.75 -5.97
N VAL A 33 -19.47 3.82 -6.51
CA VAL A 33 -18.28 3.23 -5.89
C VAL A 33 -17.28 4.32 -5.51
N LEU A 34 -16.74 4.24 -4.29
CA LEU A 34 -15.63 5.09 -3.85
C LEU A 34 -14.32 4.30 -3.94
N VAL A 35 -13.36 4.78 -4.72
CA VAL A 35 -12.00 4.25 -4.79
C VAL A 35 -11.10 5.11 -3.90
N VAL A 36 -10.60 4.51 -2.82
CA VAL A 36 -9.72 5.18 -1.85
C VAL A 36 -8.27 4.92 -2.23
N GLY A 37 -7.59 5.95 -2.72
CA GLY A 37 -6.27 5.86 -3.33
C GLY A 37 -6.36 5.60 -4.84
N ALA A 38 -5.69 6.44 -5.63
CA ALA A 38 -5.52 6.32 -7.08
C ALA A 38 -4.10 5.79 -7.42
N GLY A 39 -3.50 5.04 -6.49
CA GLY A 39 -2.19 4.42 -6.65
C GLY A 39 -2.20 3.13 -7.47
N GLY A 40 -1.30 2.21 -7.16
CA GLY A 40 -1.10 1.00 -7.96
C GLY A 40 -2.32 0.05 -7.97
N LEU A 41 -3.03 -0.05 -6.84
CA LEU A 41 -4.24 -0.86 -6.70
C LEU A 41 -5.48 -0.14 -7.23
N GLY A 42 -5.65 1.12 -6.84
CA GLY A 42 -6.81 1.91 -7.22
C GLY A 42 -6.85 2.31 -8.69
N SER A 43 -5.70 2.50 -9.34
CA SER A 43 -5.61 2.80 -10.79
C SER A 43 -6.33 1.77 -11.66
N PRO A 44 -5.90 0.49 -11.69
CA PRO A 44 -6.58 -0.56 -12.46
C PRO A 44 -8.03 -0.76 -11.99
N SER A 45 -8.27 -0.67 -10.69
CA SER A 45 -9.63 -0.81 -10.14
C SER A 45 -10.60 0.21 -10.74
N ALA A 46 -10.21 1.49 -10.75
CA ALA A 46 -11.04 2.57 -11.24
C ALA A 46 -11.22 2.50 -12.77
N ILE A 47 -10.16 2.14 -13.51
CA ILE A 47 -10.22 1.95 -14.97
C ILE A 47 -11.29 0.92 -15.34
N TYR A 48 -11.23 -0.27 -14.72
CA TYR A 48 -12.12 -1.36 -15.09
C TYR A 48 -13.54 -1.17 -14.56
N LEU A 49 -13.73 -0.53 -13.40
CA LEU A 49 -15.07 -0.14 -12.95
C LEU A 49 -15.72 0.93 -13.85
N ALA A 50 -14.92 1.88 -14.36
CA ALA A 50 -15.41 2.85 -15.34
C ALA A 50 -15.75 2.17 -16.66
N ALA A 51 -14.89 1.28 -17.15
CA ALA A 51 -15.13 0.51 -18.37
C ALA A 51 -16.36 -0.40 -18.25
N ALA A 52 -16.57 -1.04 -17.10
CA ALA A 52 -17.74 -1.89 -16.82
C ALA A 52 -19.05 -1.10 -16.77
N GLY A 53 -18.98 0.23 -16.58
CA GLY A 53 -20.15 1.11 -16.57
C GLY A 53 -20.76 1.32 -15.20
N VAL A 54 -19.95 1.32 -14.13
CA VAL A 54 -20.39 1.81 -12.81
C VAL A 54 -20.86 3.25 -12.93
N GLY A 55 -22.08 3.55 -12.49
CA GLY A 55 -22.74 4.83 -12.73
C GLY A 55 -22.01 6.04 -12.16
N THR A 56 -21.53 5.94 -10.92
CA THR A 56 -20.73 6.98 -10.28
C THR A 56 -19.46 6.41 -9.66
N LEU A 57 -18.32 7.02 -9.98
CA LEU A 57 -17.03 6.75 -9.34
C LEU A 57 -16.56 7.96 -8.56
N GLY A 58 -16.39 7.80 -7.25
CA GLY A 58 -15.61 8.70 -6.42
C GLY A 58 -14.16 8.24 -6.43
N VAL A 59 -13.21 9.15 -6.63
CA VAL A 59 -11.78 8.87 -6.48
C VAL A 59 -11.22 9.85 -5.45
N ILE A 60 -10.71 9.34 -4.34
CA ILE A 60 -10.11 10.15 -3.28
C ILE A 60 -8.62 9.84 -3.17
N ASP A 61 -7.79 10.86 -3.40
CA ASP A 61 -6.33 10.77 -3.31
C ASP A 61 -5.76 12.18 -3.14
N ALA A 62 -4.87 12.36 -2.17
CA ALA A 62 -4.24 13.65 -1.86
C ALA A 62 -2.95 13.90 -2.66
N ASP A 63 -2.36 12.85 -3.21
CA ASP A 63 -1.01 12.90 -3.76
C ASP A 63 -1.01 13.41 -5.20
N LYS A 64 0.19 13.76 -5.66
CA LYS A 64 0.46 14.13 -7.05
C LYS A 64 1.12 12.97 -7.79
N VAL A 65 1.00 12.97 -9.11
CA VAL A 65 1.68 12.00 -9.96
C VAL A 65 3.18 12.23 -9.92
N GLU A 66 3.94 11.17 -9.65
CA GLU A 66 5.40 11.17 -9.60
C GLU A 66 6.00 10.15 -10.58
N LEU A 67 7.19 10.41 -11.09
CA LEU A 67 7.84 9.53 -12.08
C LEU A 67 8.08 8.12 -11.53
N SER A 68 8.52 8.03 -10.27
CA SER A 68 8.78 6.78 -9.53
C SER A 68 7.52 5.91 -9.34
N ASN A 69 6.34 6.45 -9.60
CA ASN A 69 5.06 5.78 -9.42
C ASN A 69 4.53 5.17 -10.74
N LEU A 70 4.99 5.66 -11.89
CA LEU A 70 4.41 5.31 -13.20
C LEU A 70 4.63 3.85 -13.61
N HIS A 71 5.65 3.17 -13.08
CA HIS A 71 5.87 1.74 -13.35
C HIS A 71 4.74 0.82 -12.83
N ARG A 72 3.84 1.34 -11.99
CA ARG A 72 2.73 0.59 -11.38
C ARG A 72 1.39 1.32 -11.33
N GLN A 73 1.35 2.61 -11.64
CA GLN A 73 0.13 3.44 -11.60
C GLN A 73 -0.37 3.76 -13.00
N VAL A 74 -0.91 2.73 -13.66
CA VAL A 74 -1.26 2.73 -15.10
C VAL A 74 -2.39 3.69 -15.50
N LEU A 75 -3.09 4.28 -14.54
CA LEU A 75 -4.04 5.37 -14.81
C LEU A 75 -3.31 6.66 -15.20
N HIS A 76 -2.07 6.86 -14.75
CA HIS A 76 -1.30 8.08 -14.97
C HIS A 76 -0.27 7.89 -16.10
N THR A 77 0.11 8.99 -16.75
CA THR A 77 1.17 8.99 -17.78
C THR A 77 2.24 10.02 -17.43
N THR A 78 3.37 9.99 -18.15
CA THR A 78 4.46 10.97 -17.97
C THR A 78 4.00 12.41 -18.17
N GLN A 79 2.98 12.65 -19.01
CA GLN A 79 2.39 13.98 -19.21
C GLN A 79 1.60 14.49 -17.99
N ASP A 80 1.30 13.63 -17.02
CA ASP A 80 0.50 13.98 -15.86
C ASP A 80 1.33 14.33 -14.62
N LEU A 81 2.66 14.30 -14.73
CA LEU A 81 3.56 14.59 -13.61
C LEU A 81 3.15 15.89 -12.89
N LYS A 82 3.17 15.86 -11.56
CA LYS A 82 2.76 16.95 -10.65
C LYS A 82 1.26 17.28 -10.62
N LYS A 83 0.43 16.71 -11.50
CA LYS A 83 -1.04 16.82 -11.36
C LYS A 83 -1.50 16.00 -10.15
N PHE A 84 -2.57 16.44 -9.48
CA PHE A 84 -3.20 15.66 -8.41
C PHE A 84 -3.78 14.37 -8.98
N LYS A 85 -3.48 13.22 -8.35
CA LYS A 85 -3.90 11.90 -8.82
C LYS A 85 -5.41 11.79 -8.96
N ALA A 86 -6.17 12.22 -7.95
CA ALA A 86 -7.65 12.20 -8.00
C ALA A 86 -8.23 13.04 -9.16
N ALA A 87 -7.67 14.23 -9.40
CA ALA A 87 -8.12 15.10 -10.49
C ALA A 87 -7.80 14.50 -11.86
N ASN A 88 -6.59 13.95 -12.02
CA ASN A 88 -6.16 13.28 -13.24
C ASN A 88 -6.96 12.01 -13.52
N ALA A 89 -7.28 11.24 -12.47
CA ALA A 89 -8.14 10.07 -12.55
C ALA A 89 -9.51 10.46 -13.14
N LYS A 90 -10.12 11.55 -12.66
CA LYS A 90 -11.39 12.03 -13.20
C LYS A 90 -11.33 12.34 -14.69
N GLU A 91 -10.30 13.05 -15.14
CA GLU A 91 -10.12 13.38 -16.56
C GLU A 91 -10.07 12.11 -17.42
N LYS A 92 -9.21 11.17 -17.03
CA LYS A 92 -8.95 9.95 -17.81
C LYS A 92 -10.09 8.94 -17.80
N LEU A 93 -10.73 8.75 -16.65
CA LEU A 93 -11.87 7.85 -16.55
C LEU A 93 -13.07 8.38 -17.33
N LYS A 94 -13.25 9.71 -17.38
CA LYS A 94 -14.30 10.35 -18.18
C LYS A 94 -13.99 10.25 -19.68
N ALA A 95 -12.71 10.34 -20.08
CA ALA A 95 -12.28 10.08 -21.45
C ALA A 95 -12.51 8.60 -21.86
N LEU A 96 -12.25 7.66 -20.96
CA LEU A 96 -12.47 6.23 -21.18
C LEU A 96 -13.97 5.90 -21.36
N ASN A 97 -14.81 6.40 -20.46
CA ASN A 97 -16.24 6.17 -20.49
C ASN A 97 -17.03 7.44 -20.09
N PRO A 98 -17.54 8.21 -21.08
CA PRO A 98 -18.24 9.46 -20.81
C PRO A 98 -19.63 9.27 -20.16
N HIS A 99 -20.12 8.03 -20.08
CA HIS A 99 -21.39 7.70 -19.42
C HIS A 99 -21.27 7.59 -17.90
N VAL A 100 -20.04 7.54 -17.37
CA VAL A 100 -19.76 7.42 -15.93
C VAL A 100 -19.58 8.81 -15.31
N LYS A 101 -20.29 9.07 -14.20
CA LYS A 101 -20.07 10.27 -13.40
C LYS A 101 -18.84 10.09 -12.52
N VAL A 102 -17.77 10.83 -12.79
CA VAL A 102 -16.54 10.76 -11.98
C VAL A 102 -16.39 12.00 -11.09
N VAL A 103 -16.21 11.76 -9.78
CA VAL A 103 -16.01 12.78 -8.74
C VAL A 103 -14.61 12.62 -8.16
N ALA A 104 -13.86 13.71 -8.07
CA ALA A 104 -12.48 13.71 -7.55
C ALA A 104 -12.42 14.44 -6.21
N TYR A 105 -11.79 13.83 -5.22
CA TYR A 105 -11.51 14.40 -3.90
C TYR A 105 -9.99 14.49 -3.73
N LYS A 106 -9.46 15.72 -3.70
CA LYS A 106 -8.02 16.01 -3.56
C LYS A 106 -7.59 16.08 -2.09
N GLU A 107 -8.06 15.13 -1.30
CA GLU A 107 -7.85 15.08 0.14
C GLU A 107 -7.55 13.64 0.56
N ARG A 108 -7.00 13.46 1.75
CA ARG A 108 -6.70 12.14 2.29
C ARG A 108 -7.97 11.56 2.91
N PHE A 109 -8.29 10.31 2.60
CA PHE A 109 -9.37 9.61 3.29
C PHE A 109 -8.98 9.37 4.74
N GLY A 110 -9.85 9.75 5.68
CA GLY A 110 -9.55 9.74 7.10
C GLY A 110 -10.79 9.90 7.96
N ALA A 111 -10.62 9.87 9.29
CA ALA A 111 -11.73 9.98 10.23
C ALA A 111 -12.61 11.23 10.01
N ALA A 112 -12.00 12.35 9.61
CA ALA A 112 -12.69 13.62 9.39
C ALA A 112 -13.70 13.61 8.23
N ASN A 113 -13.48 12.79 7.19
CA ASN A 113 -14.32 12.77 5.99
C ASN A 113 -15.00 11.41 5.71
N ALA A 114 -14.56 10.33 6.37
CA ALA A 114 -15.04 8.97 6.12
C ALA A 114 -16.56 8.87 6.22
N ALA A 115 -17.16 9.30 7.34
CA ALA A 115 -18.61 9.18 7.56
C ALA A 115 -19.46 9.93 6.52
N LYS A 116 -18.99 11.10 6.06
CA LYS A 116 -19.66 11.88 5.02
C LYS A 116 -19.57 11.17 3.66
N LEU A 117 -18.38 10.72 3.29
CA LEU A 117 -18.16 10.06 2.00
C LEU A 117 -18.90 8.73 1.92
N LEU A 118 -18.81 7.87 2.94
CA LEU A 118 -19.46 6.56 2.97
C LEU A 118 -20.99 6.60 2.79
N LYS A 119 -21.64 7.69 3.17
CA LYS A 119 -23.09 7.86 2.95
C LYS A 119 -23.44 7.97 1.46
N GLU A 120 -22.54 8.53 0.65
CA GLU A 120 -22.76 8.81 -0.77
C GLU A 120 -22.47 7.61 -1.68
N TYR A 121 -21.85 6.55 -1.16
CA TYR A 121 -21.38 5.41 -1.95
C TYR A 121 -21.93 4.08 -1.45
N ASP A 122 -22.13 3.14 -2.37
CA ASP A 122 -22.69 1.81 -2.11
C ASP A 122 -21.60 0.79 -1.73
N LEU A 123 -20.43 0.93 -2.34
CA LEU A 123 -19.28 0.04 -2.18
C LEU A 123 -17.98 0.83 -2.19
N ILE A 124 -17.03 0.41 -1.36
CA ILE A 124 -15.71 1.04 -1.24
C ILE A 124 -14.63 0.09 -1.78
N ILE A 125 -13.66 0.63 -2.51
CA ILE A 125 -12.43 -0.07 -2.90
C ILE A 125 -11.29 0.50 -2.08
N ASP A 126 -10.62 -0.37 -1.32
CA ASP A 126 -9.39 -0.03 -0.63
C ASP A 126 -8.20 -0.17 -1.60
N GLY A 127 -7.86 0.94 -2.26
CA GLY A 127 -6.71 1.04 -3.15
C GLY A 127 -5.46 1.57 -2.44
N THR A 128 -5.41 1.52 -1.10
CA THR A 128 -4.37 2.16 -0.29
C THR A 128 -3.17 1.25 -0.03
N ASP A 129 -2.02 1.86 0.20
CA ASP A 129 -0.75 1.19 0.49
C ASP A 129 -0.23 1.44 1.92
N ASN A 130 -1.08 1.99 2.80
CA ASN A 130 -0.72 2.31 4.18
C ASN A 130 -1.73 1.75 5.18
N PHE A 131 -1.23 1.19 6.28
CA PHE A 131 -2.08 0.58 7.31
C PHE A 131 -3.06 1.55 7.97
N PRO A 132 -2.68 2.79 8.39
CA PRO A 132 -3.60 3.74 9.00
C PRO A 132 -4.91 3.91 8.23
N THR A 133 -4.84 4.17 6.93
CA THR A 133 -6.05 4.36 6.11
C THR A 133 -6.85 3.06 5.99
N ARG A 134 -6.22 1.88 5.93
CA ARG A 134 -6.93 0.58 5.90
C ARG A 134 -7.78 0.34 7.14
N TYR A 135 -7.24 0.64 8.32
CA TYR A 135 -8.00 0.54 9.57
C TYR A 135 -9.14 1.54 9.62
N VAL A 136 -8.92 2.78 9.16
CA VAL A 136 -9.99 3.78 9.05
C VAL A 136 -11.08 3.33 8.07
N ILE A 137 -10.73 2.79 6.90
CA ILE A 137 -11.69 2.23 5.94
C ILE A 137 -12.50 1.13 6.61
N ASN A 138 -11.82 0.17 7.27
CA ASN A 138 -12.50 -0.92 7.95
C ASN A 138 -13.51 -0.42 8.98
N ASP A 139 -13.06 0.44 9.91
CA ASP A 139 -13.88 0.87 11.02
C ASP A 139 -15.07 1.69 10.53
N ALA A 140 -14.83 2.58 9.58
CA ALA A 140 -15.88 3.38 8.98
C ALA A 140 -16.88 2.54 8.19
N CYS A 141 -16.43 1.54 7.43
CA CYS A 141 -17.31 0.63 6.69
C CYS A 141 -18.14 -0.26 7.62
N VAL A 142 -17.53 -0.82 8.68
CA VAL A 142 -18.25 -1.64 9.66
C VAL A 142 -19.33 -0.81 10.36
N LEU A 143 -18.99 0.38 10.86
CA LEU A 143 -19.93 1.27 11.55
C LEU A 143 -21.05 1.77 10.62
N ALA A 144 -20.74 2.03 9.34
CA ALA A 144 -21.72 2.44 8.33
C ALA A 144 -22.48 1.27 7.68
N LYS A 145 -22.15 0.02 8.03
CA LYS A 145 -22.68 -1.21 7.39
C LYS A 145 -22.50 -1.19 5.87
N LYS A 146 -21.33 -0.73 5.41
CA LYS A 146 -20.97 -0.67 3.99
C LYS A 146 -19.97 -1.78 3.67
N PRO A 147 -20.15 -2.53 2.56
CA PRO A 147 -19.13 -3.45 2.10
C PRO A 147 -17.93 -2.69 1.55
N PHE A 148 -16.76 -3.33 1.63
CA PHE A 148 -15.58 -2.86 0.91
C PHE A 148 -14.73 -4.02 0.41
N VAL A 149 -14.01 -3.78 -0.69
CA VAL A 149 -13.08 -4.74 -1.27
C VAL A 149 -11.66 -4.35 -0.89
N PHE A 150 -11.05 -5.18 -0.06
CA PHE A 150 -9.68 -5.02 0.42
C PHE A 150 -8.67 -5.42 -0.66
N GLY A 151 -7.60 -4.64 -0.79
CA GLY A 151 -6.42 -4.97 -1.60
C GLY A 151 -5.16 -4.75 -0.79
N GLY A 152 -4.29 -5.76 -0.74
CA GLY A 152 -2.99 -5.70 -0.08
C GLY A 152 -1.90 -6.24 -0.99
N ILE A 153 -0.72 -5.64 -0.98
CA ILE A 153 0.44 -6.12 -1.72
C ILE A 153 1.70 -5.87 -0.90
N LEU A 154 2.68 -6.76 -1.02
CA LEU A 154 4.02 -6.60 -0.49
C LEU A 154 4.99 -7.45 -1.32
N ARG A 155 6.04 -6.83 -1.88
CA ARG A 155 7.04 -7.50 -2.74
C ARG A 155 6.40 -8.22 -3.94
N PHE A 156 6.20 -9.53 -3.82
CA PHE A 156 5.64 -10.44 -4.83
C PHE A 156 4.32 -11.09 -4.40
N GLU A 157 3.84 -10.84 -3.19
CA GLU A 157 2.56 -11.38 -2.70
C GLU A 157 1.47 -10.30 -2.74
N GLY A 158 0.31 -10.67 -3.27
CA GLY A 158 -0.90 -9.85 -3.25
C GLY A 158 -2.06 -10.56 -2.56
N GLN A 159 -2.99 -9.77 -2.04
CA GLN A 159 -4.09 -10.23 -1.21
C GLN A 159 -5.37 -9.48 -1.57
N VAL A 160 -6.49 -10.18 -1.65
CA VAL A 160 -7.82 -9.59 -1.89
C VAL A 160 -8.88 -10.32 -1.07
N SER A 161 -9.83 -9.56 -0.52
CA SER A 161 -10.94 -10.06 0.28
C SER A 161 -12.12 -9.09 0.23
N VAL A 162 -13.31 -9.56 0.60
CA VAL A 162 -14.49 -8.71 0.79
C VAL A 162 -14.88 -8.67 2.26
N PHE A 163 -14.94 -7.46 2.81
CA PHE A 163 -15.31 -7.19 4.19
C PHE A 163 -16.56 -6.31 4.28
N GLY A 164 -17.11 -6.16 5.49
CA GLY A 164 -18.29 -5.30 5.74
C GLY A 164 -19.64 -5.90 5.33
N LEU A 165 -19.65 -7.13 4.82
CA LEU A 165 -20.88 -7.86 4.51
C LEU A 165 -21.55 -8.46 5.77
N PRO A 166 -22.89 -8.51 5.85
CA PRO A 166 -23.61 -9.08 6.98
C PRO A 166 -23.15 -10.50 7.32
N GLY A 167 -22.85 -10.75 8.59
CA GLY A 167 -22.39 -12.06 9.09
C GLY A 167 -20.95 -12.45 8.68
N GLY A 168 -20.21 -11.59 7.97
CA GLY A 168 -18.80 -11.81 7.65
C GLY A 168 -17.84 -11.29 8.73
N PRO A 169 -16.54 -11.66 8.66
CA PRO A 169 -15.49 -10.98 9.41
C PRO A 169 -15.30 -9.55 8.91
N CYS A 170 -14.65 -8.72 9.72
CA CYS A 170 -14.06 -7.46 9.27
C CYS A 170 -12.53 -7.58 9.21
N TYR A 171 -11.82 -6.57 8.71
CA TYR A 171 -10.36 -6.56 8.64
C TYR A 171 -9.72 -6.78 10.03
N ARG A 172 -10.26 -6.09 11.06
CA ARG A 172 -9.85 -6.26 12.47
C ARG A 172 -10.12 -7.62 13.08
N CYS A 173 -10.91 -8.49 12.45
CA CYS A 173 -11.06 -9.87 12.92
C CYS A 173 -9.79 -10.71 12.67
N PHE A 174 -8.94 -10.27 11.75
CA PHE A 174 -7.73 -10.99 11.36
C PHE A 174 -6.46 -10.19 11.66
N PHE A 175 -6.49 -8.87 11.41
CA PHE A 175 -5.42 -7.94 11.79
C PHE A 175 -5.95 -7.03 12.90
N GLU A 176 -5.85 -7.49 14.16
CA GLU A 176 -6.52 -6.82 15.29
C GLU A 176 -6.02 -5.39 15.50
N GLU A 177 -4.70 -5.25 15.54
CA GLU A 177 -4.01 -3.98 15.70
C GLU A 177 -3.08 -3.69 14.51
N PRO A 178 -2.93 -2.41 14.14
CA PRO A 178 -1.90 -2.01 13.18
C PRO A 178 -0.52 -2.53 13.60
N PRO A 179 0.28 -3.02 12.64
CA PRO A 179 1.65 -3.43 12.95
C PRO A 179 2.44 -2.23 13.47
N LYS A 180 3.49 -2.48 14.24
CA LYS A 180 4.40 -1.40 14.66
C LYS A 180 5.05 -0.76 13.42
N ALA A 181 5.41 0.51 13.55
CA ALA A 181 5.95 1.29 12.43
C ALA A 181 7.23 0.69 11.78
N ASP A 182 7.95 -0.18 12.48
CA ASP A 182 9.17 -0.86 12.05
C ASP A 182 8.96 -2.33 11.63
N GLU A 183 7.80 -2.92 11.91
CA GLU A 183 7.54 -4.35 11.66
C GLU A 183 7.29 -4.65 10.18
N VAL A 184 6.63 -3.75 9.44
CA VAL A 184 6.28 -3.96 8.04
C VAL A 184 6.69 -2.78 7.18
N PRO A 185 7.63 -2.95 6.22
CA PRO A 185 8.03 -1.89 5.31
C PRO A 185 6.88 -1.55 4.33
N SER A 186 6.78 -0.27 3.95
CA SER A 186 5.88 0.17 2.90
C SER A 186 6.29 -0.37 1.52
N CYS A 187 5.39 -0.32 0.53
CA CYS A 187 5.72 -0.68 -0.85
C CYS A 187 6.91 0.14 -1.41
N ALA A 188 7.02 1.41 -1.00
CA ALA A 188 8.12 2.29 -1.40
C ALA A 188 9.47 1.85 -0.81
N GLU A 189 9.46 1.13 0.31
CA GLU A 189 10.65 0.69 1.03
C GLU A 189 11.03 -0.76 0.72
N ALA A 190 10.03 -1.65 0.62
CA ALA A 190 10.22 -3.06 0.35
C ALA A 190 10.45 -3.36 -1.14
N GLY A 191 10.09 -2.43 -2.01
CA GLY A 191 9.91 -2.67 -3.44
C GLY A 191 8.63 -3.46 -3.72
N VAL A 192 8.12 -3.32 -4.94
CA VAL A 192 6.93 -4.05 -5.39
C VAL A 192 7.04 -4.33 -6.89
N LEU A 193 6.73 -5.56 -7.31
CA LEU A 193 6.62 -5.91 -8.72
C LEU A 193 5.50 -5.06 -9.34
N GLY A 194 5.80 -4.27 -10.38
CA GLY A 194 4.86 -3.28 -10.92
C GLY A 194 3.53 -3.85 -11.43
N ILE A 195 3.53 -5.11 -11.88
CA ILE A 195 2.37 -5.83 -12.40
C ILE A 195 1.42 -6.29 -11.29
N LEU A 196 1.96 -6.62 -10.11
CA LEU A 196 1.21 -7.20 -8.99
C LEU A 196 0.03 -6.32 -8.53
N PRO A 197 0.18 -5.00 -8.28
CA PRO A 197 -0.94 -4.12 -8.00
C PRO A 197 -2.02 -4.13 -9.10
N GLY A 198 -1.59 -4.28 -10.36
CA GLY A 198 -2.48 -4.46 -11.51
C GLY A 198 -3.40 -5.67 -11.36
N ILE A 199 -2.81 -6.83 -11.08
CA ILE A 199 -3.55 -8.09 -10.88
C ILE A 199 -4.52 -7.97 -9.70
N ILE A 200 -4.04 -7.50 -8.55
CA ILE A 200 -4.89 -7.38 -7.36
C ILE A 200 -6.01 -6.36 -7.57
N GLY A 201 -5.73 -5.21 -8.20
CA GLY A 201 -6.77 -4.23 -8.51
C GLY A 201 -7.83 -4.73 -9.49
N LEU A 202 -7.46 -5.58 -10.45
CA LEU A 202 -8.43 -6.25 -11.33
C LEU A 202 -9.30 -7.25 -10.55
N LEU A 203 -8.72 -8.00 -9.61
CA LEU A 203 -9.49 -8.85 -8.70
C LEU A 203 -10.42 -8.01 -7.83
N GLN A 204 -10.00 -6.83 -7.37
CA GLN A 204 -10.86 -5.91 -6.64
C GLN A 204 -12.06 -5.45 -7.48
N SER A 205 -11.83 -5.06 -8.75
CA SER A 205 -12.92 -4.74 -9.69
C SER A 205 -13.88 -5.90 -9.91
N ASN A 206 -13.35 -7.12 -10.03
CA ASN A 206 -14.16 -8.31 -10.22
C ASN A 206 -15.08 -8.58 -9.02
N GLU A 207 -14.54 -8.50 -7.79
CA GLU A 207 -15.36 -8.62 -6.58
C GLU A 207 -16.42 -7.50 -6.50
N ALA A 208 -16.06 -6.29 -6.89
CA ALA A 208 -16.99 -5.17 -6.89
C ALA A 208 -18.16 -5.38 -7.86
N VAL A 209 -17.90 -5.84 -9.08
CA VAL A 209 -18.97 -6.18 -10.05
C VAL A 209 -19.87 -7.28 -9.49
N LYS A 210 -19.29 -8.34 -8.90
CA LYS A 210 -20.06 -9.42 -8.25
C LYS A 210 -20.99 -8.87 -7.17
N LEU A 211 -20.48 -8.01 -6.30
CA LEU A 211 -21.25 -7.42 -5.19
C LEU A 211 -22.38 -6.51 -5.69
N LEU A 212 -22.09 -5.61 -6.62
CA LEU A 212 -23.07 -4.66 -7.14
C LEU A 212 -24.18 -5.35 -7.94
N CYS A 213 -23.83 -6.40 -8.69
CA CYS A 213 -24.78 -7.13 -9.51
C CYS A 213 -25.52 -8.22 -8.73
N GLY A 214 -24.98 -8.67 -7.59
CA GLY A 214 -25.49 -9.80 -6.81
C GLY A 214 -25.29 -11.13 -7.52
N ILE A 215 -24.10 -11.33 -8.10
CA ILE A 215 -23.77 -12.51 -8.93
C ILE A 215 -22.54 -13.24 -8.37
N GLY A 216 -22.43 -14.53 -8.68
CA GLY A 216 -21.32 -15.38 -8.25
C GLY A 216 -21.18 -15.48 -6.73
N SER A 217 -19.97 -15.82 -6.28
CA SER A 217 -19.64 -15.96 -4.85
C SER A 217 -18.53 -14.97 -4.47
N PRO A 218 -18.85 -13.86 -3.78
CA PRO A 218 -17.84 -12.91 -3.30
C PRO A 218 -16.83 -13.54 -2.34
N LEU A 219 -15.67 -12.91 -2.17
CA LEU A 219 -14.63 -13.30 -1.20
C LEU A 219 -14.99 -12.97 0.27
N LYS A 220 -16.27 -13.09 0.62
CA LYS A 220 -16.74 -12.93 2.00
C LYS A 220 -16.16 -14.06 2.86
N GLY A 221 -15.39 -13.71 3.89
CA GLY A 221 -14.80 -14.70 4.78
C GLY A 221 -13.69 -15.54 4.13
N ARG A 222 -13.12 -15.07 3.00
CA ARG A 222 -12.04 -15.74 2.28
C ARG A 222 -11.00 -14.70 1.89
N LEU A 223 -9.74 -14.98 2.19
CA LEU A 223 -8.60 -14.19 1.74
C LEU A 223 -7.96 -14.92 0.57
N LEU A 224 -8.08 -14.37 -0.63
CA LEU A 224 -7.35 -14.87 -1.79
C LEU A 224 -5.96 -14.24 -1.77
N ILE A 225 -4.93 -15.09 -1.82
CA ILE A 225 -3.53 -14.71 -1.81
C ILE A 225 -2.92 -15.16 -3.14
N PHE A 226 -2.21 -14.26 -3.80
CA PHE A 226 -1.54 -14.48 -5.07
C PHE A 226 -0.02 -14.31 -4.90
N ASP A 227 0.73 -15.37 -5.18
CA ASP A 227 2.18 -15.36 -5.31
C ASP A 227 2.55 -15.13 -6.78
N ALA A 228 3.10 -13.94 -7.07
CA ALA A 228 3.46 -13.55 -8.42
C ALA A 228 4.73 -14.23 -8.96
N LEU A 229 5.62 -14.74 -8.10
CA LEU A 229 6.82 -15.44 -8.56
C LEU A 229 6.46 -16.81 -9.12
N ASN A 230 5.59 -17.52 -8.40
CA ASN A 230 5.20 -18.89 -8.76
C ASN A 230 3.89 -18.96 -9.54
N THR A 231 3.22 -17.82 -9.76
CA THR A 231 1.87 -17.74 -10.36
C THR A 231 0.90 -18.69 -9.64
N HIS A 232 0.87 -18.59 -8.31
CA HIS A 232 0.10 -19.50 -7.46
C HIS A 232 -0.96 -18.74 -6.67
N PHE A 233 -2.19 -19.26 -6.70
CA PHE A 233 -3.31 -18.76 -5.92
C PHE A 233 -3.62 -19.69 -4.76
N ARG A 234 -3.78 -19.14 -3.56
CA ARG A 234 -4.27 -19.88 -2.39
C ARG A 234 -5.38 -19.09 -1.70
N GLU A 235 -6.39 -19.80 -1.21
CA GLU A 235 -7.45 -19.20 -0.40
C GLU A 235 -7.28 -19.58 1.08
N VAL A 236 -7.41 -18.59 1.97
CA VAL A 236 -7.44 -18.79 3.42
C VAL A 236 -8.83 -18.43 3.94
N THR A 237 -9.42 -19.31 4.73
CA THR A 237 -10.73 -19.04 5.37
C THR A 237 -10.55 -18.07 6.54
N LEU A 238 -11.30 -16.97 6.52
CA LEU A 238 -11.32 -15.97 7.58
C LEU A 238 -12.55 -16.16 8.46
N LYS A 239 -12.33 -16.38 9.77
CA LYS A 239 -13.40 -16.51 10.76
C LYS A 239 -13.67 -15.16 11.42
N LYS A 240 -14.94 -14.88 11.70
CA LYS A 240 -15.32 -13.71 12.49
C LYS A 240 -14.82 -13.89 13.92
N ASN A 241 -14.05 -12.92 14.44
CA ASN A 241 -13.62 -12.90 15.83
C ASN A 241 -14.78 -12.36 16.72
N PRO A 242 -15.33 -13.16 17.65
CA PRO A 242 -16.41 -12.71 18.55
C PRO A 242 -15.99 -11.56 19.50
N GLN A 243 -14.70 -11.39 19.75
CA GLN A 243 -14.11 -10.34 20.60
C GLN A 243 -13.53 -9.18 19.79
N CYS A 244 -13.81 -9.10 18.48
CA CYS A 244 -13.29 -8.04 17.63
C CYS A 244 -13.71 -6.65 18.16
N ALA A 245 -12.74 -5.75 18.30
CA ALA A 245 -12.93 -4.40 18.84
C ALA A 245 -14.00 -3.57 18.12
N VAL A 246 -14.32 -3.87 16.85
CA VAL A 246 -15.30 -3.10 16.05
C VAL A 246 -16.58 -3.87 15.70
N CYS A 247 -16.51 -5.18 15.46
CA CYS A 247 -17.68 -5.98 15.01
C CYS A 247 -18.01 -7.20 15.89
N GLY A 248 -17.33 -7.33 17.03
CA GLY A 248 -17.55 -8.37 18.03
C GLY A 248 -18.86 -8.18 18.80
N ARG A 249 -19.08 -9.01 19.83
CA ARG A 249 -20.29 -8.98 20.66
C ARG A 249 -20.35 -7.70 21.51
N ASN A 250 -19.19 -7.25 22.01
CA ASN A 250 -19.04 -6.06 22.84
C ASN A 250 -18.00 -5.12 22.20
N PRO A 251 -18.35 -4.37 21.14
CA PRO A 251 -17.39 -3.52 20.43
C PRO A 251 -16.95 -2.32 21.28
N THR A 252 -15.64 -2.09 21.33
CA THR A 252 -15.01 -0.94 22.00
C THR A 252 -14.87 0.27 21.06
N ILE A 253 -14.67 0.03 19.76
CA ILE A 253 -14.62 1.05 18.72
C ILE A 253 -16.04 1.38 18.27
N LYS A 254 -16.53 2.56 18.66
CA LYS A 254 -17.92 3.03 18.37
C LYS A 254 -17.98 4.23 17.42
N LYS A 255 -16.85 4.84 17.12
CA LYS A 255 -16.72 5.97 16.20
C LYS A 255 -15.43 5.81 15.40
N VAL A 256 -15.39 6.43 14.22
CA VAL A 256 -14.20 6.43 13.38
C VAL A 256 -13.20 7.42 13.97
N GLU A 257 -12.04 6.93 14.36
CA GLU A 257 -10.92 7.74 14.84
C GLU A 257 -9.75 7.65 13.87
N ALA A 258 -8.83 8.62 13.95
CA ALA A 258 -7.56 8.50 13.26
C ALA A 258 -6.78 7.34 13.89
N VAL A 259 -6.16 6.52 13.05
CA VAL A 259 -5.34 5.38 13.51
C VAL A 259 -3.89 5.75 13.30
N GLU A 260 -3.13 5.79 14.38
CA GLU A 260 -1.68 5.94 14.34
C GLU A 260 -1.04 4.55 14.46
N LEU A 261 0.11 4.36 13.80
CA LEU A 261 0.87 3.13 13.98
C LEU A 261 1.46 3.12 15.39
N PRO A 262 1.37 2.00 16.14
CA PRO A 262 2.02 1.90 17.42
C PRO A 262 3.51 2.16 17.20
N VAL A 263 4.04 3.12 17.96
CA VAL A 263 5.50 3.23 18.09
C VAL A 263 5.92 1.91 18.69
N ALA A 264 6.92 1.25 18.09
CA ALA A 264 7.47 0.07 18.71
C ALA A 264 7.81 0.40 20.15
N CYS A 265 7.40 -0.45 21.09
CA CYS A 265 7.85 -0.37 22.46
C CYS A 265 9.35 -0.70 22.46
N VAL A 266 10.14 0.27 22.02
CA VAL A 266 11.47 0.46 22.52
C VAL A 266 11.19 0.82 23.98
N LEU A 267 11.61 -0.05 24.90
CA LEU A 267 12.03 0.40 26.23
C LEU A 267 12.63 1.78 26.01
N GLN A 268 12.00 2.86 26.48
CA GLN A 268 12.44 4.21 26.15
C GLN A 268 13.96 4.25 26.30
N PRO A 269 14.75 4.30 25.20
CA PRO A 269 16.10 4.74 25.35
C PRO A 269 15.86 6.21 25.68
N GLN A 270 16.28 6.59 26.88
CA GLN A 270 16.55 7.99 27.16
C GLN A 270 17.16 8.60 25.90
N SER A 271 16.50 9.66 25.41
CA SER A 271 16.82 10.38 24.20
C SER A 271 18.33 10.55 23.98
N ALA A 272 18.92 9.63 23.25
CA ALA A 272 20.19 9.77 22.56
C ALA A 272 19.89 9.43 21.11
N GLY A 273 20.01 10.42 20.22
CA GLY A 273 19.76 10.22 18.80
C GLY A 273 20.54 9.02 18.24
N ILE A 274 20.06 8.45 17.13
CA ILE A 274 20.81 7.41 16.40
C ILE A 274 22.23 7.95 16.17
N PRO A 275 23.28 7.25 16.62
CA PRO A 275 24.65 7.71 16.41
C PRO A 275 24.90 7.91 14.91
N GLU A 276 25.25 9.13 14.51
CA GLU A 276 25.51 9.48 13.12
C GLU A 276 26.98 9.86 12.92
N ILE A 277 27.48 9.65 11.70
CA ILE A 277 28.74 10.20 11.22
C ILE A 277 28.49 10.91 9.88
N THR A 278 29.15 12.03 9.64
CA THR A 278 29.11 12.70 8.34
C THR A 278 30.10 12.06 7.35
N ALA A 279 29.86 12.23 6.05
CA ALA A 279 30.80 11.77 5.02
C ALA A 279 32.21 12.35 5.22
N ARG A 280 32.33 13.62 5.61
CA ARG A 280 33.62 14.28 5.90
C ARG A 280 34.37 13.61 7.05
N GLU A 281 33.69 13.31 8.14
CA GLU A 281 34.28 12.67 9.32
C GLU A 281 34.74 11.25 8.99
N LEU A 282 33.90 10.47 8.29
CA LEU A 282 34.25 9.11 7.89
C LEU A 282 35.42 9.09 6.89
N LYS A 283 35.49 10.04 5.94
CA LYS A 283 36.66 10.20 5.04
C LYS A 283 37.95 10.51 5.81
N ASN A 284 37.87 11.38 6.82
CA ASN A 284 39.03 11.71 7.66
C ASN A 284 39.47 10.51 8.52
N LEU A 285 38.51 9.73 9.03
CA LEU A 285 38.78 8.51 9.78
C LEU A 285 39.50 7.49 8.91
N MET A 286 39.02 7.26 7.68
CA MET A 286 39.66 6.38 6.70
C MET A 286 41.11 6.80 6.37
N LYS A 287 41.42 8.11 6.35
CA LYS A 287 42.77 8.62 6.11
C LYS A 287 43.70 8.44 7.32
N LYS A 288 43.19 8.69 8.53
CA LYS A 288 44.00 8.62 9.77
C LYS A 288 44.24 7.19 10.25
N GLN A 289 43.23 6.33 10.10
CA GLN A 289 43.27 4.96 10.57
C GLN A 289 42.54 4.05 9.56
N PRO A 290 43.25 3.52 8.55
CA PRO A 290 42.63 2.71 7.50
C PRO A 290 42.13 1.35 8.03
N THR A 291 42.59 0.91 9.21
CA THR A 291 42.23 -0.35 9.84
C THR A 291 41.74 -0.10 11.28
N GLY A 292 40.48 -0.41 11.57
CA GLY A 292 39.90 -0.11 12.89
C GLY A 292 38.38 -0.02 12.95
N PHE A 293 37.69 -0.15 11.82
CA PHE A 293 36.23 -0.14 11.74
C PHE A 293 35.76 -0.98 10.55
N TYR A 294 34.45 -1.23 10.48
CA TYR A 294 33.77 -1.83 9.35
C TYR A 294 32.84 -0.82 8.67
N ILE A 295 32.74 -0.89 7.35
CA ILE A 295 31.72 -0.16 6.58
C ILE A 295 30.80 -1.17 5.94
N PHE A 296 29.50 -1.08 6.18
CA PHE A 296 28.50 -1.92 5.53
C PHE A 296 27.55 -1.09 4.68
N ASP A 297 27.35 -1.54 3.45
CA ASP A 297 26.37 -0.98 2.53
C ASP A 297 25.08 -1.81 2.63
N VAL A 298 24.00 -1.17 3.05
CA VAL A 298 22.68 -1.82 3.17
C VAL A 298 21.78 -1.58 1.96
N ARG A 299 22.33 -1.05 0.86
CA ARG A 299 21.64 -0.99 -0.43
C ARG A 299 21.51 -2.38 -1.05
N GLU A 300 20.70 -2.48 -2.09
CA GLU A 300 20.56 -3.72 -2.86
C GLU A 300 21.65 -3.82 -3.94
N LYS A 301 21.89 -5.04 -4.44
CA LYS A 301 22.96 -5.36 -5.40
C LYS A 301 23.06 -4.41 -6.61
N PRO A 302 21.95 -4.00 -7.27
CA PRO A 302 22.03 -3.06 -8.39
C PRO A 302 22.65 -1.71 -8.01
N GLU A 303 22.25 -1.14 -6.86
CA GLU A 303 22.80 0.14 -6.38
C GLU A 303 24.29 0.03 -5.99
N TRP A 304 24.72 -1.15 -5.52
CA TRP A 304 26.11 -1.45 -5.19
C TRP A 304 27.00 -1.51 -6.44
N ASP A 305 26.47 -2.08 -7.52
CA ASP A 305 27.17 -2.25 -8.80
C ASP A 305 27.37 -0.93 -9.54
N GLU A 306 26.52 0.07 -9.28
CA GLU A 306 26.70 1.45 -9.77
C GLU A 306 27.84 2.21 -9.04
N GLY A 307 28.37 1.66 -7.96
CA GLY A 307 29.46 2.24 -7.18
C GLY A 307 29.19 2.23 -5.68
N HIS A 308 30.25 2.13 -4.89
CA HIS A 308 30.18 1.98 -3.43
C HIS A 308 31.43 2.58 -2.75
N ILE A 309 31.38 2.73 -1.43
CA ILE A 309 32.51 3.22 -0.65
C ILE A 309 33.62 2.16 -0.68
N LYS A 310 34.85 2.57 -1.00
CA LYS A 310 36.00 1.65 -1.04
C LYS A 310 36.21 0.99 0.32
N GLY A 311 36.26 -0.34 0.34
CA GLY A 311 36.40 -1.13 1.56
C GLY A 311 35.09 -1.42 2.31
N ALA A 312 33.94 -0.98 1.78
CA ALA A 312 32.65 -1.41 2.29
C ALA A 312 32.37 -2.89 1.97
N VAL A 313 31.47 -3.49 2.75
CA VAL A 313 30.94 -4.84 2.51
C VAL A 313 29.43 -4.74 2.28
N LEU A 314 28.94 -5.34 1.20
CA LEU A 314 27.51 -5.36 0.89
C LEU A 314 26.76 -6.28 1.87
N LYS A 315 25.79 -5.72 2.59
CA LYS A 315 24.83 -6.44 3.44
C LYS A 315 23.43 -5.88 3.19
N PRO A 316 22.74 -6.35 2.13
CA PRO A 316 21.49 -5.75 1.69
C PRO A 316 20.44 -5.75 2.79
N MET A 317 19.69 -4.64 2.90
CA MET A 317 18.65 -4.50 3.92
C MET A 317 17.61 -5.62 3.83
N SER A 318 17.31 -6.11 2.63
CA SER A 318 16.37 -7.20 2.37
C SER A 318 16.67 -8.50 3.14
N ILE A 319 17.95 -8.79 3.41
CA ILE A 319 18.43 -10.01 4.08
C ILE A 319 19.17 -9.73 5.40
N LEU A 320 19.24 -8.47 5.83
CA LEU A 320 19.99 -8.08 7.04
C LEU A 320 19.47 -8.79 8.29
N GLN A 321 18.16 -8.98 8.42
CA GLN A 321 17.57 -9.70 9.55
C GLN A 321 18.04 -11.15 9.68
N GLN A 322 18.44 -11.77 8.57
CA GLN A 322 18.90 -13.16 8.54
C GLN A 322 20.43 -13.23 8.70
N THR A 323 21.15 -12.24 8.19
CA THR A 323 22.62 -12.24 8.07
C THR A 323 23.34 -11.37 9.11
N TYR A 324 22.63 -10.70 10.01
CA TYR A 324 23.24 -9.76 10.96
C TYR A 324 24.30 -10.40 11.86
N HIS A 325 24.17 -11.70 12.16
CA HIS A 325 25.13 -12.44 12.98
C HIS A 325 26.54 -12.49 12.36
N GLU A 326 26.66 -12.23 11.06
CA GLU A 326 27.93 -12.13 10.35
C GLU A 326 28.63 -10.77 10.56
N ILE A 327 27.92 -9.77 11.10
CA ILE A 327 28.49 -8.45 11.38
C ILE A 327 29.30 -8.53 12.67
N PRO A 328 30.62 -8.27 12.65
CA PRO A 328 31.45 -8.33 13.85
C PRO A 328 31.06 -7.23 14.86
N LYS A 329 31.28 -7.52 16.15
CA LYS A 329 30.99 -6.60 17.27
C LYS A 329 32.24 -5.98 17.90
N ASP A 330 33.42 -6.36 17.43
CA ASP A 330 34.73 -6.01 18.01
C ASP A 330 35.19 -4.59 17.65
N LYS A 331 34.65 -3.99 16.59
CA LYS A 331 35.03 -2.66 16.10
C LYS A 331 33.81 -1.79 15.79
N PRO A 332 33.98 -0.46 15.69
CA PRO A 332 32.96 0.43 15.16
C PRO A 332 32.44 -0.03 13.79
N VAL A 333 31.13 0.03 13.61
CA VAL A 333 30.43 -0.37 12.38
C VAL A 333 29.68 0.83 11.81
N TYR A 334 30.04 1.25 10.60
CA TYR A 334 29.40 2.35 9.88
C TYR A 334 28.49 1.80 8.79
N LEU A 335 27.18 2.03 8.91
CA LEU A 335 26.21 1.60 7.92
C LEU A 335 25.80 2.76 7.02
N HIS A 336 25.68 2.51 5.72
CA HIS A 336 25.15 3.49 4.78
C HIS A 336 24.16 2.86 3.81
N CYS A 337 23.22 3.69 3.34
CA CYS A 337 22.38 3.38 2.19
C CYS A 337 22.49 4.47 1.14
N GLY A 338 21.52 4.60 0.22
CA GLY A 338 21.51 5.70 -0.75
C GLY A 338 21.39 7.10 -0.11
N GLY A 339 20.56 7.27 0.92
CA GLY A 339 20.21 8.59 1.49
C GLY A 339 20.15 8.69 3.01
N GLY A 340 20.60 7.66 3.75
CA GLY A 340 20.66 7.67 5.22
C GLY A 340 19.43 7.10 5.95
N GLY A 341 18.26 7.01 5.31
CA GLY A 341 17.03 6.52 5.96
C GLY A 341 16.93 5.00 6.16
N ARG A 342 17.40 4.21 5.18
CA ARG A 342 17.46 2.74 5.34
C ARG A 342 18.55 2.32 6.35
N SER A 343 19.71 2.98 6.33
CA SER A 343 20.82 2.68 7.23
C SER A 343 20.55 3.09 8.67
N SER A 344 19.77 4.15 8.93
CA SER A 344 19.35 4.51 10.29
C SER A 344 18.51 3.39 10.94
N ARG A 345 17.60 2.78 10.17
CA ARG A 345 16.84 1.60 10.63
C ARG A 345 17.70 0.37 10.82
N ALA A 346 18.69 0.16 9.95
CA ALA A 346 19.66 -0.92 10.11
C ALA A 346 20.46 -0.77 11.41
N VAL A 347 20.88 0.46 11.76
CA VAL A 347 21.54 0.78 13.04
C VAL A 347 20.63 0.45 14.23
N GLN A 348 19.38 0.92 14.22
CA GLN A 348 18.41 0.62 15.28
C GLN A 348 18.17 -0.88 15.44
N PHE A 349 18.02 -1.60 14.33
CA PHE A 349 17.88 -3.05 14.33
C PHE A 349 19.10 -3.72 14.97
N LEU A 350 20.32 -3.34 14.60
CA LEU A 350 21.53 -3.90 15.21
C LEU A 350 21.65 -3.54 16.69
N GLN A 351 21.30 -2.32 17.10
CA GLN A 351 21.26 -1.93 18.51
C GLN A 351 20.32 -2.83 19.32
N SER A 352 19.14 -3.15 18.78
CA SER A 352 18.18 -4.09 19.40
C SER A 352 18.74 -5.52 19.56
N ARG A 353 19.80 -5.88 18.80
CA ARG A 353 20.49 -7.17 18.87
C ARG A 353 21.82 -7.10 19.65
N GLY A 354 22.00 -6.04 20.44
CA GLY A 354 23.14 -5.85 21.32
C GLY A 354 24.42 -5.43 20.59
N TYR A 355 24.30 -4.62 19.52
CA TYR A 355 25.44 -3.89 18.95
C TYR A 355 25.51 -2.50 19.58
N SER A 356 26.62 -2.17 20.22
CA SER A 356 26.81 -0.89 20.92
C SER A 356 27.53 0.17 20.09
N ASN A 357 28.32 -0.24 19.08
CA ASN A 357 29.22 0.64 18.32
C ASN A 357 28.83 0.72 16.83
N VAL A 358 27.56 1.03 16.56
CA VAL A 358 26.98 1.11 15.21
C VAL A 358 26.53 2.54 14.89
N TYR A 359 26.85 3.04 13.70
CA TYR A 359 26.59 4.43 13.29
C TYR A 359 25.97 4.52 11.90
N ASN A 360 25.10 5.51 11.72
CA ASN A 360 24.49 5.85 10.43
C ASN A 360 25.34 6.87 9.67
N LEU A 361 25.62 6.63 8.39
CA LEU A 361 26.21 7.64 7.52
C LEU A 361 25.14 8.67 7.11
N LYS A 362 25.24 9.89 7.65
CA LYS A 362 24.30 10.97 7.39
C LYS A 362 24.26 11.34 5.90
N GLY A 363 23.07 11.29 5.31
CA GLY A 363 22.85 11.54 3.88
C GLY A 363 23.31 10.40 2.94
N GLY A 364 23.80 9.29 3.49
CA GLY A 364 24.16 8.07 2.74
C GLY A 364 25.21 8.27 1.66
N PHE A 365 25.17 7.39 0.65
CA PHE A 365 26.09 7.39 -0.48
C PHE A 365 25.98 8.68 -1.33
N ARG A 366 24.81 9.31 -1.40
CA ARG A 366 24.64 10.62 -2.08
C ARG A 366 25.48 11.72 -1.44
N ALA A 367 25.50 11.79 -0.10
CA ALA A 367 26.35 12.75 0.61
C ALA A 367 27.84 12.38 0.49
N TRP A 368 28.15 11.09 0.42
CA TRP A 368 29.51 10.59 0.19
C TRP A 368 30.09 11.08 -1.14
N THR A 369 29.33 10.93 -2.23
CA THR A 369 29.76 11.32 -3.58
C THR A 369 29.78 12.83 -3.77
N ALA A 370 28.83 13.57 -3.19
CA ALA A 370 28.77 15.03 -3.28
C ALA A 370 29.96 15.77 -2.64
N GLN A 371 30.73 15.11 -1.77
CA GLN A 371 31.90 15.67 -1.09
C GLN A 371 33.23 15.10 -1.63
N SER A 372 33.24 14.55 -2.85
CA SER A 372 34.40 13.86 -3.44
C SER A 372 35.23 14.79 -4.31
#